data_AF-A0A645HNC9-F1
#
_entry.id   AF-A0A645HNC9-F1
#
_cell.length_a   1.000
_cell.length_b   1.000
_cell.length_c   1.000
_cell.angle_alpha   90.00
_cell.angle_beta   90.00
_cell.angle_gamma   90.00
#
_symmetry.space_group_name_H-M   'P 1'
#
loop_
_entity.id
_entity.type
_entity.pdbx_description
1 polymer ?
#
loop_
_entity_poly.entity_id
_entity_poly.type
_entity_poly.pdbx_seq_one_letter_code
_entity_poly.pdbx_strand_id
1 'polypeptide(L)'
;MTFEELHALLEACDIDLTTLPEEVLDNASYYGRIFARSGGLAEAVARALHEQQIDFALAPVVCNGIEDCRTALLCASKGVAGGNFIEGMACQNGCIGGAGCLTHGPKDKNEVDEYGRLALEKDISGAAVIAKGLGTLTKPVL
;
A
#
# COMPACT_ATOMS: atom_id res chain seq x y z
N MET A 1 5.35 -14.13 5.51
CA MET A 1 6.24 -14.43 4.38
C MET A 1 6.90 -13.13 3.96
N THR A 2 8.22 -13.01 4.13
CA THR A 2 9.01 -11.90 3.57
C THR A 2 9.29 -12.13 2.08
N PHE A 3 9.90 -11.16 1.40
CA PHE A 3 10.29 -11.37 0.01
C PHE A 3 11.40 -12.41 -0.13
N GLU A 4 12.30 -12.55 0.86
CA GLU A 4 13.31 -13.61 0.89
C GLU A 4 12.69 -15.00 1.03
N GLU A 5 11.70 -15.14 1.92
CA GLU A 5 10.99 -16.41 2.11
C GLU A 5 10.20 -16.80 0.85
N LEU A 6 9.57 -15.82 0.18
CA LEU A 6 8.89 -16.03 -1.09
C LEU A 6 9.87 -16.45 -2.20
N HIS A 7 11.02 -15.79 -2.29
CA HIS A 7 12.06 -16.16 -3.25
C HIS A 7 12.54 -17.59 -3.03
N ALA A 8 12.85 -17.95 -1.78
CA ALA A 8 13.26 -19.30 -1.41
C ALA A 8 12.20 -20.36 -1.76
N LEU A 9 10.90 -20.02 -1.61
CA LEU A 9 9.80 -20.90 -2.00
C LEU A 9 9.74 -21.11 -3.52
N LEU A 10 9.93 -20.04 -4.30
CA LEU A 10 9.93 -20.12 -5.77
C LEU A 10 11.12 -20.92 -6.28
N GLU A 11 12.31 -20.71 -5.71
CA GLU A 11 13.51 -21.49 -6.00
C GLU A 11 13.30 -22.98 -5.66
N ALA A 12 12.70 -23.29 -4.50
CA ALA A 12 12.41 -24.68 -4.11
C ALA A 12 11.40 -25.38 -5.03
N CYS A 13 10.59 -24.62 -5.76
CA CYS A 13 9.64 -25.13 -6.75
C CYS A 13 10.19 -25.10 -8.20
N ASP A 14 11.47 -24.78 -8.40
CA ASP A 14 12.11 -24.61 -9.71
C ASP A 14 11.37 -23.57 -10.60
N ILE A 15 10.83 -22.50 -10.00
CA ILE A 15 10.13 -21.42 -10.71
C ILE A 15 11.09 -20.25 -10.97
N ASP A 16 11.46 -20.03 -12.24
CA ASP A 16 12.25 -18.88 -12.68
C ASP A 16 11.34 -17.69 -13.06
N LEU A 17 11.25 -16.71 -12.16
CA LEU A 17 10.48 -15.47 -12.36
C LEU A 17 10.88 -14.69 -13.62
N THR A 18 12.14 -14.79 -14.07
CA THR A 18 12.64 -14.02 -15.23
C THR A 18 12.10 -14.55 -16.57
N THR A 19 11.54 -15.77 -16.56
CA THR A 19 10.98 -16.43 -17.74
C THR A 19 9.47 -16.30 -17.85
N LEU A 20 8.81 -15.83 -16.78
CA LEU A 20 7.37 -15.70 -16.74
C LEU A 20 6.91 -14.45 -17.51
N PRO A 21 5.80 -14.52 -18.26
CA PRO A 21 5.24 -13.36 -18.91
C PRO A 21 4.71 -12.36 -17.88
N GLU A 22 4.76 -11.07 -18.21
CA GLU A 22 4.06 -10.05 -17.43
C GLU A 22 2.54 -10.23 -17.57
N GLU A 23 1.85 -10.31 -16.44
CA GLU A 23 0.39 -10.23 -16.38
C GLU A 23 -0.05 -8.88 -15.80
N VAL A 24 -1.21 -8.41 -16.25
CA VAL A 24 -1.77 -7.16 -15.75
C VAL A 24 -2.39 -7.39 -14.37
N LEU A 25 -2.06 -6.51 -13.42
CA LEU A 25 -2.64 -6.55 -12.08
C LEU A 25 -3.96 -5.76 -12.04
N ASP A 26 -5.07 -6.47 -12.18
CA ASP A 26 -6.39 -5.84 -12.40
C ASP A 26 -7.22 -5.67 -11.12
N ASN A 27 -6.67 -6.03 -9.96
CA ASN A 27 -7.42 -6.13 -8.71
C ASN A 27 -7.10 -5.03 -7.67
N ALA A 28 -6.29 -4.04 -8.02
CA ALA A 28 -5.91 -2.96 -7.11
C ALA A 28 -5.96 -1.60 -7.81
N SER A 29 -6.62 -0.63 -7.17
CA SER A 29 -6.62 0.75 -7.60
C SER A 29 -5.26 1.42 -7.37
N TYR A 30 -5.06 2.60 -7.95
CA TYR A 30 -3.92 3.47 -7.64
C TYR A 30 -3.71 3.61 -6.10
N TYR A 31 -4.79 3.93 -5.38
CA TYR A 31 -4.78 4.11 -3.92
C TYR A 31 -4.47 2.83 -3.14
N GLY A 32 -4.82 1.66 -3.70
CA GLY A 32 -4.42 0.37 -3.14
C GLY A 32 -2.92 0.10 -3.31
N ARG A 33 -2.34 0.47 -4.46
CA ARG A 33 -0.92 0.26 -4.76
C ARG A 33 0.00 1.18 -3.97
N ILE A 34 -0.35 2.46 -3.80
CA ILE A 34 0.50 3.44 -3.09
C ILE A 34 0.56 3.24 -1.58
N PHE A 35 -0.29 2.37 -1.00
CA PHE A 35 -0.29 2.06 0.43
C PHE A 35 1.10 1.69 0.97
N ALA A 36 1.95 1.10 0.12
CA ALA A 36 3.28 0.66 0.50
C ALA A 36 4.26 1.79 0.83
N ARG A 37 3.99 3.04 0.45
CA ARG A 37 4.83 4.20 0.78
C ARG A 37 4.24 5.05 1.91
N SER A 38 5.11 5.69 2.69
CA SER A 38 4.68 6.70 3.68
C SER A 38 3.91 7.85 2.99
N GLY A 39 2.72 8.15 3.53
CA GLY A 39 1.71 9.07 3.03
C GLY A 39 0.64 8.41 2.15
N GLY A 40 0.84 7.15 1.73
CA GLY A 40 -0.05 6.47 0.79
C GLY A 40 -1.39 6.10 1.41
N LEU A 41 -1.41 5.76 2.71
CA LEU A 41 -2.64 5.43 3.42
C LEU A 41 -3.50 6.68 3.66
N ALA A 42 -2.90 7.80 4.06
CA ALA A 42 -3.59 9.07 4.24
C ALA A 42 -4.24 9.54 2.92
N GLU A 43 -3.54 9.36 1.79
CA GLU A 43 -4.07 9.67 0.46
C GLU A 43 -5.24 8.74 0.08
N ALA A 44 -5.12 7.44 0.36
CA ALA A 44 -6.21 6.48 0.18
C ALA A 44 -7.44 6.81 1.05
N VAL A 45 -7.25 7.22 2.30
CA VAL A 45 -8.34 7.64 3.20
C VAL A 45 -9.00 8.92 2.68
N ALA A 46 -8.22 9.91 2.24
CA ALA A 46 -8.75 11.13 1.65
C ALA A 46 -9.63 10.82 0.43
N ARG A 47 -9.17 9.89 -0.43
CA ARG A 47 -9.98 9.43 -1.57
C ARG A 47 -11.25 8.72 -1.13
N ALA A 48 -11.16 7.81 -0.15
CA ALA A 48 -12.31 7.06 0.32
C ALA A 48 -13.40 7.96 0.91
N LEU A 49 -13.02 8.99 1.68
CA LEU A 49 -13.94 9.99 2.21
C LEU A 49 -14.67 10.73 1.08
N HIS A 50 -13.93 11.14 0.05
CA HIS A 50 -14.49 11.78 -1.14
C HIS A 50 -15.45 10.85 -1.89
N GLU A 51 -15.06 9.61 -2.19
CA GLU A 51 -15.91 8.64 -2.91
C GLU A 51 -17.18 8.26 -2.14
N GLN A 52 -17.10 8.21 -0.81
CA GLN A 52 -18.25 7.92 0.05
C GLN A 52 -19.08 9.15 0.41
N GLN A 53 -18.71 10.34 -0.10
CA GLN A 53 -19.39 11.61 0.17
C GLN A 53 -19.50 11.92 1.67
N ILE A 54 -18.47 11.56 2.44
CA ILE A 54 -18.41 11.83 3.88
C ILE A 54 -17.79 13.21 4.08
N ASP A 55 -18.55 14.11 4.70
CA ASP A 55 -18.07 15.44 5.07
C ASP A 55 -17.16 15.36 6.30
N PHE A 56 -15.88 15.07 6.04
CA PHE A 56 -14.83 15.04 7.05
C PHE A 56 -13.58 15.72 6.51
N ALA A 57 -13.20 16.85 7.11
CA ALA A 57 -11.97 17.57 6.76
C ALA A 57 -10.75 16.82 7.31
N LEU A 58 -10.18 15.90 6.54
CA LEU A 58 -8.99 15.15 6.91
C LEU A 58 -7.77 16.08 7.06
N ALA A 59 -7.13 16.05 8.22
CA ALA A 59 -5.89 16.73 8.54
C ALA A 59 -4.87 15.68 9.02
N PRO A 60 -4.18 14.99 8.07
CA PRO A 60 -3.35 13.85 8.40
C PRO A 60 -1.98 14.26 8.93
N VAL A 61 -1.50 13.53 9.94
CA VAL A 61 -0.12 13.55 10.43
C VAL A 61 0.56 12.30 9.90
N VAL A 62 1.42 12.46 8.90
CA VAL A 62 2.15 11.35 8.27
C VAL A 62 3.48 11.15 8.98
N CYS A 63 3.68 9.97 9.57
CA CYS A 63 4.90 9.60 10.27
C CYS A 63 5.77 8.71 9.38
N ASN A 64 7.07 9.01 9.27
CA ASN A 64 8.00 8.30 8.40
C ASN A 64 9.14 7.65 9.19
N GLY A 65 8.82 6.57 9.91
CA GLY A 65 9.73 5.88 10.80
C GLY A 65 9.20 5.83 12.24
N ILE A 66 9.77 4.93 13.04
CA ILE A 66 9.31 4.67 14.40
C ILE A 66 9.43 5.88 15.33
N GLU A 67 10.45 6.72 15.15
CA GLU A 67 10.66 7.92 15.96
C GLU A 67 9.58 8.99 15.72
N ASP A 68 9.19 9.18 14.45
CA ASP A 68 8.07 10.06 14.09
C ASP A 68 6.76 9.53 14.69
N CYS A 69 6.53 8.21 14.59
CA CYS A 69 5.34 7.57 15.16
C CYS A 69 5.28 7.79 16.68
N ARG A 70 6.40 7.59 17.37
CA ARG A 70 6.52 7.81 18.81
C ARG A 70 6.21 9.26 19.18
N THR A 71 6.74 10.21 18.41
CA THR A 71 6.51 11.64 18.61
C THR A 71 5.03 12.00 18.40
N ALA A 72 4.43 11.54 17.31
CA ALA A 72 3.03 11.79 17.00
C ALA A 72 2.09 11.20 18.07
N LEU A 73 2.34 9.98 18.53
CA LEU A 73 1.57 9.34 19.60
C LEU A 73 1.73 10.08 20.94
N LEU A 74 2.94 10.55 21.27
CA LEU A 74 3.17 11.37 22.46
C LEU A 74 2.40 12.69 22.38
N CYS A 75 2.44 13.38 21.25
CA CYS A 75 1.68 14.60 21.02
C CYS A 75 0.17 14.35 21.12
N ALA A 76 -0.33 13.24 20.55
CA ALA A 76 -1.73 12.83 20.67
C ALA A 76 -2.14 12.55 22.11
N SER A 77 -1.30 11.86 22.90
CA SER A 77 -1.57 11.59 24.32
C SER A 77 -1.72 12.86 25.17
N LYS A 78 -1.13 13.97 24.70
CA LYS A 78 -1.19 15.29 25.33
C LYS A 78 -2.24 16.21 24.70
N GLY A 79 -3.02 15.73 23.73
CA GLY A 79 -4.03 16.53 23.03
C GLY A 79 -3.48 17.55 22.02
N VAL A 80 -2.24 17.39 21.55
CA VAL A 80 -1.54 18.36 20.68
C VAL A 80 -1.00 17.70 19.39
N ALA A 81 -1.71 16.72 18.84
CA ALA A 81 -1.26 15.95 17.67
C ALA A 81 -1.03 16.77 16.39
N GLY A 82 -1.61 17.97 16.28
CA GLY A 82 -1.48 18.81 15.07
C GLY A 82 -2.34 18.36 13.88
N GLY A 83 -3.15 17.31 14.05
CA GLY A 83 -4.08 16.79 13.04
C GLY A 83 -5.14 15.88 13.66
N ASN A 84 -6.03 15.35 12.83
CA ASN A 84 -7.16 14.51 13.25
C ASN A 84 -7.06 13.04 12.80
N PHE A 85 -5.98 12.69 12.11
CA PHE A 85 -5.68 11.34 11.66
C PHE A 85 -4.16 11.14 11.67
N ILE A 86 -3.67 10.03 12.23
CA ILE A 86 -2.23 9.74 12.28
C ILE A 86 -1.99 8.51 11.41
N GLU A 87 -1.19 8.68 10.34
CA GLU A 87 -0.63 7.56 9.59
C GLU A 87 0.74 7.21 10.18
N GLY A 88 0.87 6.01 10.74
CA GLY A 88 2.09 5.51 11.34
C GLY A 88 2.78 4.46 10.47
N MET A 89 3.94 4.79 9.91
CA MET A 89 4.83 3.83 9.26
C MET A 89 6.08 3.62 10.11
N ALA A 90 6.32 2.40 10.59
CA ALA A 90 7.48 2.11 11.45
C ALA A 90 8.82 2.18 10.69
N CYS A 91 8.82 1.84 9.41
CA CYS A 91 10.00 1.89 8.54
C CYS A 91 10.07 3.23 7.82
N GLN A 92 11.30 3.69 7.57
CA GLN A 92 11.52 4.84 6.70
C GLN A 92 11.02 4.53 5.29
N ASN A 93 10.36 5.51 4.68
CA ASN A 93 9.65 5.46 3.41
C ASN A 93 8.43 4.53 3.35
N GLY A 94 8.01 3.92 4.45
CA GLY A 94 6.89 2.97 4.48
C GLY A 94 7.34 1.52 4.29
N CYS A 95 6.41 0.66 3.90
CA CYS A 95 6.64 -0.77 3.67
C CYS A 95 7.77 -1.05 2.66
N ILE A 96 7.96 -0.17 1.67
CA ILE A 96 9.04 -0.32 0.67
C ILE A 96 10.45 -0.24 1.26
N GLY A 97 10.61 0.38 2.43
CA GLY A 97 11.86 0.44 3.19
C GLY A 97 11.90 -0.55 4.35
N GLY A 98 11.02 -1.55 4.36
CA GLY A 98 10.94 -2.55 5.41
C GLY A 98 12.07 -3.58 5.34
N ALA A 99 12.36 -4.22 6.48
CA ALA A 99 13.40 -5.24 6.59
C ALA A 99 13.11 -6.54 5.82
N GLY A 100 11.87 -6.75 5.36
CA GLY A 100 11.50 -7.91 4.55
C GLY A 100 11.67 -7.70 3.05
N CYS A 101 12.23 -6.56 2.62
CA CYS A 101 12.49 -6.24 1.21
C CYS A 101 13.85 -6.78 0.75
N LEU A 102 13.89 -7.35 -0.47
CA LEU A 102 15.11 -7.92 -1.06
C LEU A 102 16.27 -6.93 -1.18
N THR A 103 15.98 -5.64 -1.34
CA THR A 103 16.98 -4.60 -1.55
C THR A 103 16.90 -3.53 -0.47
N HIS A 104 18.04 -3.27 0.16
CA HIS A 104 18.20 -2.30 1.26
C HIS A 104 18.71 -0.93 0.78
N GLY A 105 18.73 -0.70 -0.54
CA GLY A 105 19.14 0.55 -1.16
C GLY A 105 18.11 1.67 -0.98
N PRO A 106 18.44 2.91 -1.39
CA PRO A 106 17.50 4.02 -1.37
C PRO A 106 16.23 3.65 -2.14
N LYS A 107 15.08 3.94 -1.53
CA LYS A 107 13.76 3.66 -2.09
C LYS A 107 13.13 4.98 -2.50
N ASP A 108 12.71 5.08 -3.74
CA ASP A 108 11.99 6.25 -4.21
C ASP A 108 10.48 6.02 -4.09
N LYS A 109 9.80 6.94 -3.41
CA LYS A 109 8.33 6.97 -3.36
C LYS A 109 7.73 7.17 -4.76
N ASN A 110 8.45 7.86 -5.65
CA ASN A 110 8.00 8.09 -7.02
C ASN A 110 7.88 6.80 -7.83
N GLU A 111 8.75 5.81 -7.62
CA GLU A 111 8.65 4.51 -8.28
C GLU A 111 7.34 3.80 -7.91
N VAL A 112 6.91 3.94 -6.65
CA VAL A 112 5.62 3.41 -6.18
C VAL A 112 4.46 4.17 -6.80
N ASP A 113 4.55 5.49 -6.94
CA ASP A 113 3.52 6.29 -7.60
C ASP A 113 3.42 5.99 -9.10
N GLU A 114 4.56 5.76 -9.78
CA GLU A 114 4.61 5.29 -11.16
C GLU A 114 3.96 3.92 -11.31
N TYR A 115 4.31 2.96 -10.45
CA TYR A 115 3.66 1.66 -10.41
C TYR A 115 2.16 1.76 -10.09
N GLY A 116 1.79 2.68 -9.20
CA GLY A 116 0.41 3.02 -8.87
C GLY A 116 -0.36 3.47 -10.10
N ARG A 117 0.24 4.31 -10.95
CA ARG A 117 -0.38 4.84 -12.18
C ARG A 117 -0.62 3.78 -13.25
N LEU A 118 0.02 2.62 -13.15
CA LEU A 118 -0.28 1.45 -13.99
C LEU A 118 -1.58 0.75 -13.59
N ALA A 119 -2.28 1.20 -12.54
CA ALA A 119 -3.60 0.67 -12.20
C ALA A 119 -4.62 1.01 -13.31
N LEU A 120 -5.32 -0.02 -13.79
CA LEU A 120 -6.43 0.17 -14.72
C LEU A 120 -7.54 1.01 -14.07
N GLU A 121 -7.87 0.68 -12.83
CA GLU A 121 -8.87 1.39 -12.03
C GLU A 121 -8.22 2.52 -11.22
N LYS A 122 -8.67 3.75 -11.47
CA LYS A 122 -8.16 4.93 -10.77
C LYS A 122 -8.81 5.12 -9.41
N ASP A 123 -9.99 4.55 -9.22
CA ASP A 123 -10.85 4.78 -8.06
C ASP A 123 -10.94 3.54 -7.17
N ILE A 124 -11.20 3.74 -5.87
CA ILE A 124 -11.29 2.64 -4.90
C ILE A 124 -12.52 1.79 -5.18
N SER A 125 -13.66 2.42 -5.47
CA SER A 125 -14.91 1.75 -5.82
C SER A 125 -14.81 0.88 -7.07
N GLY A 126 -14.13 1.34 -8.12
CA GLY A 126 -13.90 0.58 -9.35
C GLY A 126 -13.15 -0.73 -9.10
N ALA A 127 -12.02 -0.66 -8.40
CA ALA A 127 -11.25 -1.85 -8.05
C ALA A 127 -12.00 -2.81 -7.10
N ALA A 128 -12.80 -2.28 -6.17
CA ALA A 128 -13.56 -3.10 -5.22
C ALA A 128 -14.66 -3.94 -5.89
N VAL A 129 -15.24 -3.48 -7.01
CA VAL A 129 -16.23 -4.25 -7.79
C VAL A 129 -15.58 -5.46 -8.45
N ILE A 130 -14.38 -5.31 -9.00
CA ILE A 130 -13.62 -6.41 -9.62
C ILE A 130 -13.24 -7.47 -8.57
N ALA A 131 -12.75 -7.05 -7.40
CA ALA A 131 -12.43 -7.97 -6.31
C ALA A 131 -13.64 -8.81 -5.87
N LYS A 132 -14.84 -8.23 -5.87
CA LYS A 132 -16.10 -8.97 -5.61
C LYS A 132 -16.51 -9.87 -6.78
N GLY A 133 -16.26 -9.47 -8.02
CA GLY A 133 -16.52 -10.26 -9.23
C GLY A 133 -15.59 -11.47 -9.39
N LEU A 134 -14.33 -11.39 -8.94
CA LEU A 134 -13.41 -12.53 -8.90
C LEU A 134 -13.88 -13.63 -7.93
N GLY A 135 -14.61 -13.28 -6.88
CA GLY A 135 -15.27 -14.25 -5.99
C GLY A 135 -16.38 -15.07 -6.66
N THR A 136 -16.88 -14.63 -7.82
CA THR A 136 -17.86 -15.37 -8.65
C THR A 136 -17.24 -16.09 -9.86
N LEU A 137 -15.93 -15.92 -10.09
CA LEU A 137 -15.21 -16.53 -11.22
C LEU A 137 -14.38 -17.76 -10.85
N THR A 138 -14.49 -18.30 -9.63
CA THR A 138 -14.11 -19.70 -9.36
C THR A 138 -15.13 -20.65 -10.00
N LYS A 139 -15.21 -20.64 -11.33
CA LYS A 139 -15.67 -21.84 -12.04
C LYS A 139 -14.61 -22.93 -11.82
N PRO A 140 -15.01 -24.17 -11.51
CA PRO A 140 -14.06 -25.26 -11.35
C PRO A 140 -13.30 -25.43 -12.66
N VAL A 141 -11.98 -25.39 -12.58
CA VAL A 141 -11.13 -25.96 -13.63
C VAL A 141 -11.36 -27.47 -13.57
N LEU A 142 -12.17 -27.98 -14.49
CA LEU A 142 -12.19 -29.38 -14.93
C LEU A 142 -11.56 -29.41 -16.32
#